data_AF-A0AAV4ZCS1-F1
#
_entry.id   AF-A0AAV4ZCS1-F1
#
_cell.length_a   1.000
_cell.length_b   1.000
_cell.length_c   1.000
_cell.angle_alpha   90.00
_cell.angle_beta   90.00
_cell.angle_gamma   90.00
#
_symmetry.space_group_name_H-M   'P 1'
#
loop_
_entity.id
_entity.type
_entity.pdbx_description
1 polymer ?
#
loop_
_entity_poly.entity_id
_entity_poly.type
_entity_poly.pdbx_seq_one_letter_code
_entity_poly.pdbx_strand_id
1 'polypeptide(L)' 'MPRKRPTFSQTDLTRALKATKAAGLKVGRIELTDDRIVIHSASDAPAGPDSTYDTWKAKRDARSA' A
#
# COMPACT_ATOMS: atom_id res chain seq x y z
N MET A 1 25.37 10.10 -20.49
CA MET A 1 25.31 8.84 -19.71
C MET A 1 24.18 7.98 -20.24
N PRO A 2 24.41 6.71 -20.60
CA PRO A 2 23.33 5.82 -21.02
C PRO A 2 22.37 5.56 -19.86
N ARG A 3 21.06 5.76 -20.08
CA ARG A 3 20.03 5.39 -19.09
C ARG A 3 19.89 3.87 -19.04
N LYS A 4 20.03 3.27 -17.86
CA LYS A 4 19.70 1.86 -17.62
C LYS A 4 18.22 1.65 -17.95
N ARG A 5 17.92 0.65 -18.78
CA ARG A 5 16.52 0.28 -19.06
C ARG A 5 15.91 -0.34 -17.80
N PRO A 6 14.68 0.03 -17.41
CA PRO A 6 13.98 -0.65 -16.33
C PRO A 6 13.82 -2.14 -16.62
N THR A 7 13.96 -2.99 -15.62
CA THR A 7 13.76 -4.44 -15.74
C THR A 7 12.31 -4.78 -16.07
N PHE A 8 11.36 -4.07 -15.44
CA PHE A 8 9.93 -4.27 -15.66
C PHE A 8 9.33 -3.20 -16.54
N SER A 9 8.45 -3.62 -17.44
CA SER A 9 7.65 -2.74 -18.27
C SER A 9 6.31 -2.40 -17.61
N GLN A 10 5.64 -1.38 -18.14
CA GLN A 10 4.25 -1.07 -17.76
C GLN A 10 3.30 -2.23 -18.08
N THR A 11 3.60 -3.01 -19.13
CA THR A 11 2.81 -4.18 -19.51
C THR A 11 2.88 -5.26 -18.43
N ASP A 12 4.06 -5.49 -17.85
CA ASP A 12 4.25 -6.47 -16.77
C ASP A 12 3.46 -6.07 -15.52
N LEU A 13 3.55 -4.79 -15.15
CA LEU A 13 2.77 -4.22 -14.04
C LEU A 13 1.27 -4.39 -14.26
N THR A 14 0.79 -4.14 -15.48
CA THR A 14 -0.62 -4.27 -15.82
C THR A 14 -1.10 -5.72 -15.74
N ARG A 15 -0.29 -6.67 -16.20
CA ARG A 15 -0.61 -8.11 -16.11
C ARG A 15 -0.67 -8.57 -14.67
N ALA A 16 0.33 -8.21 -13.86
CA ALA A 16 0.36 -8.54 -12.44
C ALA A 16 -0.88 -8.00 -11.73
N LEU A 17 -1.20 -6.71 -11.93
CA LEU A 17 -2.36 -6.08 -11.31
C LEU A 17 -3.69 -6.75 -11.70
N LYS A 18 -3.86 -7.09 -12.97
CA LYS A 18 -5.05 -7.78 -13.46
C LYS A 18 -5.18 -9.18 -12.86
N ALA A 19 -4.10 -9.95 -12.85
CA ALA A 19 -4.08 -11.29 -12.26
C ALA A 19 -4.43 -11.23 -10.76
N THR A 20 -3.84 -10.29 -10.02
CA THR A 20 -4.11 -10.11 -8.59
C THR A 20 -5.56 -9.74 -8.30
N LYS A 21 -6.15 -8.83 -9.09
CA LYS A 21 -7.58 -8.49 -8.97
C LYS A 21 -8.49 -9.65 -9.35
N ALA A 22 -8.17 -10.39 -10.41
CA ALA A 22 -8.93 -11.57 -10.83
C ALA A 22 -8.88 -12.69 -9.79
N ALA A 23 -7.80 -12.78 -9.01
CA ALA A 23 -7.68 -13.67 -7.86
C ALA A 23 -8.45 -13.18 -6.61
N GLY A 24 -9.19 -12.07 -6.70
CA GLY A 24 -10.00 -11.53 -5.60
C GLY A 24 -9.22 -10.71 -4.58
N LEU A 25 -7.94 -10.41 -4.82
CA LEU A 25 -7.15 -9.61 -3.90
C LEU A 25 -7.46 -8.12 -4.10
N LYS A 26 -7.88 -7.45 -3.01
CA LYS A 26 -8.01 -6.00 -2.97
C LYS A 26 -6.61 -5.39 -2.91
N VAL A 27 -6.22 -4.59 -3.89
CA VAL A 27 -4.87 -4.00 -3.97
C VAL A 27 -4.83 -2.68 -3.21
N GLY A 28 -3.91 -2.55 -2.25
CA GLY A 28 -3.73 -1.34 -1.44
C GLY A 28 -2.49 -0.53 -1.80
N ARG A 29 -1.36 -1.21 -2.04
CA ARG A 29 -0.09 -0.59 -2.42
C ARG A 29 0.66 -1.49 -3.39
N ILE A 30 1.39 -0.86 -4.30
CA ILE A 30 2.29 -1.55 -5.23
C ILE A 30 3.67 -0.94 -5.09
N GLU A 31 4.67 -1.78 -4.89
CA GLU A 31 6.07 -1.40 -4.83
C GLU A 31 6.81 -2.04 -6.00
N LEU A 32 7.61 -1.23 -6.68
CA LEU A 32 8.44 -1.68 -7.80
C LEU A 32 9.90 -1.57 -7.39
N THR A 33 10.59 -2.70 -7.47
CA THR A 33 12.04 -2.78 -7.27
C THR A 33 12.69 -3.31 -8.55
N ASP A 34 14.02 -3.29 -8.62
CA ASP A 34 14.76 -3.71 -9.81
C ASP A 34 14.50 -5.17 -10.21
N ASP A 35 14.13 -6.03 -9.26
CA ASP A 35 14.01 -7.49 -9.42
C ASP A 35 12.61 -8.07 -9.14
N ARG A 36 11.70 -7.30 -8.52
CA ARG A 36 10.33 -7.75 -8.23
C ARG A 36 9.28 -6.64 -8.20
N ILE A 37 8.05 -7.06 -8.47
CA ILE A 37 6.81 -6.30 -8.26
C ILE A 37 6.15 -6.84 -6.98
N VAL A 38 6.02 -6.02 -5.95
CA VAL A 38 5.37 -6.40 -4.68
C VAL A 38 3.98 -5.76 -4.65
N ILE A 39 2.94 -6.59 -4.47
CA ILE A 39 1.55 -6.12 -4.36
C ILE A 39 1.06 -6.39 -2.95
N HIS A 40 0.78 -5.32 -2.22
CA HIS A 40 0.22 -5.40 -0.88
C HIS A 40 -1.31 -5.42 -0.98
N SER A 41 -1.93 -6.39 -0.31
CA SER A 41 -3.37 -6.38 -0.14
C SER A 41 -3.78 -5.21 0.75
N ALA A 42 -4.87 -4.54 0.37
CA ALA A 42 -5.55 -3.64 1.28
C ALA A 42 -6.25 -4.50 2.34
N SER A 43 -5.89 -4.32 3.60
CA SER A 43 -6.72 -4.77 4.70
C SER A 43 -7.83 -3.74 4.88
N ASP A 44 -9.09 -4.18 4.95
CA ASP A 44 -10.22 -3.36 5.43
C ASP A 44 -10.19 -3.21 6.96
N ALA A 45 -9.01 -3.34 7.59
CA ALA A 45 -8.85 -3.01 8.99
C ALA A 45 -9.27 -1.53 9.16
N PRO A 46 -10.31 -1.24 9.96
CA PRO A 46 -10.59 0.14 10.30
C PRO A 46 -9.33 0.71 10.93
N ALA A 47 -8.96 1.93 10.53
CA ALA A 47 -7.97 2.72 11.23
C ALA A 47 -8.50 3.02 12.63
N GLY A 48 -8.46 2.02 13.52
CA GLY A 48 -8.54 2.23 14.94
C GLY A 48 -7.31 3.01 15.37
N PRO A 49 -7.36 3.74 16.48
CA PRO A 49 -6.22 4.52 16.94
C PRO A 49 -4.98 3.62 17.05
N ASP A 50 -3.99 3.85 16.19
CA ASP A 50 -2.77 3.05 16.05
C ASP A 50 -1.87 3.15 17.30
N SER A 51 -2.21 4.04 18.22
CA SER A 51 -1.49 4.26 19.46
C SER A 51 -2.41 4.66 20.63
N THR A 52 -1.88 4.49 21.84
CA THR A 52 -2.46 5.04 23.08
C THR A 52 -2.65 6.56 23.00
N TYR A 53 -1.82 7.26 22.23
CA TYR A 53 -1.94 8.69 21.98
C TYR A 53 -3.15 9.04 21.11
N ASP A 54 -3.40 8.29 20.03
CA ASP A 54 -4.56 8.50 19.17
C ASP A 54 -5.87 8.22 19.93
N THR A 55 -5.83 7.23 20.82
CA THR A 55 -6.93 6.89 21.73
C THR A 55 -7.21 8.03 22.71
N TRP A 56 -6.18 8.68 23.25
CA TRP A 56 -6.33 9.86 24.10
C TRP A 56 -6.91 11.03 23.31
N LYS A 57 -6.33 11.36 22.15
CA LYS A 57 -6.77 12.48 21.30
C LYS A 57 -8.23 12.39 20.85
N ALA A 58 -8.74 11.18 20.65
CA ALA A 58 -10.14 10.96 20.26
C ALA A 58 -11.15 11.24 21.39
N LYS A 59 -10.70 11.38 22.65
CA LYS A 59 -11.58 11.67 23.78
C LYS A 59 -12.01 13.14 23.79
N ARG A 60 -13.26 13.40 24.16
CA ARG A 60 -13.88 14.75 24.15
C ARG A 60 -13.21 15.75 25.11
N ASP A 61 -12.48 15.22 26.09
CA ASP A 61 -11.74 15.93 27.14
C ASP A 61 -10.24 16.08 26.85
N ALA A 62 -9.74 15.58 25.72
CA ALA A 62 -8.37 15.80 25.29
C ALA A 62 -8.18 17.24 24.77
N ARG A 63 -8.08 18.18 25.70
CA ARG A 63 -7.65 19.55 25.41
C ARG A 63 -6.15 19.66 25.70
N SER A 64 -5.40 20.12 24.71
CA SER A 64 -4.03 20.60 24.92
C SER A 64 -4.07 21.78 25.89
N ALA A 65 -3.16 21.79 26.85
CA ALA A 65 -2.98 22.90 27.80
C ALA A 65 -2.60 24.21 27.08
#